data_AF-A0A158ILK2-F1
#
_entry.id   AF-A0A158ILK2-F1
#
_cell.length_a   1.000
_cell.length_b   1.000
_cell.length_c   1.000
_cell.angle_alpha   90.00
_cell.angle_beta   90.00
_cell.angle_gamma   90.00
#
_symmetry.space_group_name_H-M   'P 1'
#
loop_
_entity.id
_entity.type
_entity.pdbx_description
1 polymer ?
#
loop_
_entity_poly.entity_id
_entity_poly.type
_entity_poly.pdbx_seq_one_letter_code
_entity_poly.pdbx_strand_id
1 'polypeptide(L)'
;MIRDTLFVKTSYQVILRTECEDFTGEFVMHCHILEHEDRGMMQNVEIVSPTTAFLRQMATPVKLASSKAEQWFAQLVGAKSANAQEVFASSLCTAKGASVQAFTTR
;
A
#
# COMPACT_ATOMS: atom_id res chain seq x y z
N MET A 1 22.40 11.07 -4.03
CA MET A 1 21.58 12.22 -4.44
C MET A 1 20.14 11.88 -4.12
N ILE A 2 19.51 12.62 -3.21
CA ILE A 2 18.12 12.40 -2.78
C ILE A 2 17.22 13.20 -3.72
N ARG A 3 16.11 12.60 -4.15
CA ARG A 3 15.08 13.21 -5.00
C ARG A 3 13.72 12.60 -4.69
N ASP A 4 12.70 13.44 -4.69
CA ASP A 4 11.32 13.03 -4.40
C ASP A 4 10.51 12.74 -5.67
N THR A 5 10.87 13.37 -6.79
CA THR A 5 10.17 13.20 -8.08
C THR A 5 11.11 12.68 -9.16
N LEU A 6 10.73 11.59 -9.81
CA LEU A 6 11.47 10.98 -10.91
C LEU A 6 10.58 10.88 -12.15
N PHE A 7 11.14 11.24 -13.31
CA PHE A 7 10.44 11.05 -14.58
C PHE A 7 10.62 9.62 -15.07
N VAL A 8 9.52 8.85 -15.09
CA VAL A 8 9.50 7.44 -15.52
C VAL A 8 8.88 7.32 -16.91
N LYS A 9 9.62 6.76 -17.85
CA LYS A 9 9.13 6.49 -19.22
C LYS A 9 8.38 5.15 -19.26
N THR A 10 7.53 4.97 -20.27
CA THR A 10 6.85 3.70 -20.54
C THR A 10 7.86 2.55 -20.64
N SER A 11 7.53 1.40 -20.05
CA SER A 11 8.35 0.17 -19.98
C SER A 11 9.66 0.27 -19.19
N TYR A 12 9.84 1.29 -18.35
CA TYR A 12 10.95 1.35 -17.41
C TYR A 12 10.52 0.80 -16.05
N GLN A 13 11.41 0.02 -15.42
CA GLN A 13 11.31 -0.34 -14.02
C GLN A 13 12.28 0.54 -13.24
N VAL A 14 11.76 1.23 -12.23
CA VAL A 14 12.58 2.04 -11.31
C VAL A 14 12.47 1.43 -9.93
N ILE A 15 13.63 1.22 -9.31
CA ILE A 15 13.74 0.78 -7.91
C ILE A 15 14.04 2.03 -7.09
N LEU A 16 13.10 2.40 -6.23
CA LEU A 16 13.28 3.50 -5.28
C LEU A 16 13.56 2.94 -3.89
N ARG A 17 14.50 3.58 -3.19
CA ARG A 17 14.75 3.37 -1.77
C ARG A 17 14.54 4.70 -1.09
N THR A 18 13.60 4.73 -0.16
CA THR A 18 13.25 5.92 0.60
C THR A 18 13.46 5.63 2.08
N GLU A 19 14.20 6.51 2.74
CA GLU A 19 14.40 6.49 4.18
C GLU A 19 13.65 7.69 4.77
N CYS A 20 12.70 7.41 5.66
CA CYS A 20 11.89 8.42 6.32
C CYS A 20 12.25 8.43 7.80
N GLU A 21 13.07 9.41 8.20
CA GLU A 21 13.67 9.45 9.54
C GLU A 21 12.78 10.16 10.56
N ASP A 22 12.13 11.25 10.15
CA ASP A 22 11.52 12.20 11.09
C ASP A 22 10.02 12.00 11.30
N PHE A 23 9.33 11.42 10.31
CA PHE A 23 7.86 11.43 10.27
C PHE A 23 7.26 10.05 10.04
N THR A 24 6.35 9.67 10.94
CA THR A 24 5.46 8.52 10.78
C THR A 24 4.04 9.01 10.50
N GLY A 25 3.28 8.28 9.69
CA GLY A 25 1.95 8.69 9.27
C GLY A 25 1.58 8.20 7.87
N GLU A 26 0.42 8.66 7.40
CA GLU A 26 -0.05 8.39 6.03
C GLU A 26 0.42 9.49 5.08
N PHE A 27 0.97 9.06 3.96
CA PHE A 27 1.49 9.92 2.90
C PHE A 27 0.91 9.48 1.56
N VAL A 28 0.94 10.41 0.61
CA VAL A 28 0.40 10.18 -0.72
C VAL A 28 1.56 10.06 -1.70
N MET A 29 1.58 8.95 -2.44
CA MET A 29 2.44 8.76 -3.60
C MET A 29 1.58 8.87 -4.85
N HIS A 30 1.84 9.86 -5.70
CA HIS A 30 1.03 10.12 -6.88
C HIS A 30 1.88 10.52 -8.09
N CYS A 31 1.29 10.44 -9.28
CA CYS A 31 1.87 11.02 -10.46
C CYS A 31 1.75 12.54 -10.40
N HIS A 32 2.85 13.26 -10.55
CA HIS A 32 2.85 14.74 -10.54
C HIS A 32 2.24 15.37 -11.83
N ILE A 33 1.58 14.57 -12.69
CA ILE A 33 0.81 15.04 -13.85
C ILE A 33 -0.65 15.09 -13.41
N LEU A 34 -1.22 16.28 -13.28
CA LEU A 34 -2.55 16.51 -12.70
C LEU A 34 -3.65 15.63 -13.34
N GLU A 35 -3.68 15.55 -14.67
CA GLU A 35 -4.69 14.73 -15.37
C GLU A 35 -4.53 13.22 -15.09
N HIS A 36 -3.34 12.76 -14.68
CA HIS A 36 -3.11 11.37 -14.28
C HIS A 36 -3.46 11.13 -12.81
N GLU A 37 -3.13 12.08 -11.93
CA GLU A 37 -3.50 12.08 -10.52
C GLU A 37 -5.03 11.99 -10.36
N ASP A 38 -5.77 12.88 -11.03
CA ASP A 38 -7.25 12.93 -10.98
C ASP A 38 -7.90 11.65 -11.51
N ARG A 39 -7.19 10.90 -12.38
CA ARG A 39 -7.61 9.59 -12.90
C ARG A 39 -7.25 8.43 -12.00
N GLY A 40 -6.69 8.69 -10.82
CA GLY A 40 -6.38 7.67 -9.82
C GLY A 40 -4.95 7.13 -9.86
N MET A 41 -3.98 7.84 -10.48
CA MET A 41 -2.55 7.52 -10.31
C MET A 41 -2.03 8.06 -8.97
N MET A 42 -2.65 7.59 -7.89
CA MET A 42 -2.41 7.99 -6.51
C MET A 42 -2.55 6.76 -5.60
N GLN A 43 -1.65 6.63 -4.63
CA GLN A 43 -1.64 5.57 -3.63
C GLN A 43 -1.31 6.13 -2.25
N ASN A 44 -2.04 5.67 -1.23
CA ASN A 44 -1.67 5.91 0.16
C ASN A 44 -0.51 5.00 0.56
N VAL A 45 0.50 5.58 1.18
CA VAL A 45 1.64 4.89 1.78
C VAL A 45 1.68 5.25 3.26
N GLU A 46 1.63 4.24 4.11
CA GLU A 46 1.76 4.43 5.55
C GLU A 46 3.20 4.17 5.98
N ILE A 47 3.81 5.14 6.65
CA ILE A 47 5.11 5.02 7.27
C ILE A 47 4.89 4.78 8.75
N VAL A 48 5.32 3.61 9.23
CA VAL A 48 5.19 3.20 10.63
C VAL A 48 6.57 3.06 11.27
N SER A 49 6.62 3.22 12.59
CA SER A 49 7.85 2.95 13.34
C SER A 49 8.25 1.47 13.23
N PRO A 50 9.55 1.14 13.36
CA PRO A 50 10.02 -0.25 13.34
C PRO A 50 9.30 -1.13 14.37
N THR A 51 9.03 -0.58 15.55
CA THR A 51 8.27 -1.27 16.62
C THR A 51 6.85 -1.59 16.16
N THR A 52 6.15 -0.64 15.55
CA THR A 52 4.78 -0.85 15.07
C THR A 52 4.74 -1.85 13.91
N ALA A 53 5.71 -1.77 12.98
CA ALA A 53 5.83 -2.72 11.88
C ALA A 53 5.98 -4.17 12.40
N PHE A 54 6.88 -4.36 13.36
CA PHE A 54 7.14 -5.65 13.98
C PHE A 54 5.91 -6.22 14.70
N LEU A 55 5.23 -5.39 15.49
CA LEU A 55 4.01 -5.80 16.19
C LEU A 55 2.90 -6.22 15.22
N ARG A 56 2.71 -5.51 14.10
CA ARG A 56 1.71 -5.87 13.09
C ARG A 56 2.02 -7.24 12.47
N GLN A 57 3.29 -7.50 12.16
CA GLN A 57 3.70 -8.78 11.59
C GLN A 57 3.45 -9.94 12.58
N MET A 58 3.73 -9.74 13.87
CA MET A 58 3.45 -10.74 14.90
C MET A 58 1.96 -10.92 15.20
N ALA A 59 1.15 -9.86 15.08
CA ALA A 59 -0.29 -9.92 15.30
C ALA A 59 -1.07 -10.53 14.11
N THR A 60 -0.43 -10.74 12.96
CA THR A 60 -1.06 -11.28 11.74
C THR A 60 -1.73 -12.64 11.98
N PRO A 61 -1.11 -13.66 12.61
CA PRO A 61 -1.80 -14.93 12.90
C PRO A 61 -3.05 -14.76 13.77
N VAL A 62 -3.03 -13.81 14.72
CA VAL A 62 -4.18 -13.52 15.60
C VAL A 62 -5.30 -12.83 14.82
N LYS A 63 -4.98 -11.84 13.98
CA LYS A 63 -5.96 -11.15 13.13
C LYS A 63 -6.60 -12.06 12.08
N LEU A 64 -5.81 -12.98 11.51
CA LEU A 64 -6.30 -14.00 10.59
C LEU A 64 -7.22 -15.01 11.31
N ALA A 65 -6.88 -15.40 12.54
CA ALA A 65 -7.73 -16.27 13.34
C ALA A 65 -9.05 -15.59 13.74
N SER A 66 -9.02 -14.31 14.11
CA SER A 66 -10.24 -13.57 14.50
C SER A 66 -11.15 -13.32 13.30
N SER A 67 -10.62 -12.87 12.16
CA SER A 67 -11.43 -12.65 10.95
C SER A 67 -12.08 -13.94 10.42
N LYS A 68 -11.40 -15.09 10.52
CA LYS A 68 -11.99 -16.39 10.21
C LYS A 68 -13.12 -16.77 11.16
N ALA A 69 -12.96 -16.47 12.46
CA ALA A 69 -14.02 -16.67 13.44
C ALA A 69 -15.22 -15.75 13.15
N GLU A 70 -14.98 -14.47 12.88
CA GLU A 70 -16.02 -13.49 12.53
C GLU A 70 -16.78 -13.87 11.25
N GLN A 71 -16.08 -14.30 10.20
CA GLN A 71 -16.70 -14.79 8.97
C GLN A 71 -17.59 -16.01 9.24
N TRP A 72 -17.09 -16.95 10.05
CA TRP A 72 -17.88 -18.12 10.47
C TRP A 72 -19.12 -17.71 11.27
N PHE A 73 -18.98 -16.78 12.23
CA PHE A 73 -20.11 -16.25 12.99
C PHE A 73 -21.12 -15.52 12.09
N ALA A 74 -20.67 -14.68 11.16
CA ALA A 74 -21.53 -14.00 10.20
C ALA A 74 -22.33 -14.99 9.35
N GLN A 75 -21.70 -16.11 8.95
CA GLN A 75 -22.37 -17.18 8.21
C GLN A 75 -23.45 -17.88 9.05
N LEU A 76 -23.22 -18.11 10.35
CA LEU A 76 -24.20 -18.70 11.26
C LEU A 76 -25.40 -17.79 11.53
N VAL A 77 -25.16 -16.48 11.64
CA VAL A 77 -26.19 -15.48 11.95
C VAL A 77 -26.93 -15.01 10.67
N GLY A 78 -26.56 -15.55 9.49
CA GLY A 78 -27.20 -15.21 8.21
C GLY A 78 -26.86 -13.79 7.72
N ALA A 79 -25.84 -13.14 8.28
CA ALA A 79 -25.39 -11.83 7.85
C ALA A 79 -24.52 -11.97 6.59
N LYS A 80 -24.87 -11.27 5.50
CA LYS A 80 -24.09 -11.27 4.26
C LYS A 80 -22.74 -10.59 4.52
N SER A 81 -21.68 -11.39 4.64
CA SER A 81 -20.27 -10.97 4.70
C SER A 81 -19.95 -10.03 3.53
N ALA A 82 -19.79 -8.74 3.82
CA ALA A 82 -19.32 -7.78 2.83
C ALA A 82 -17.90 -8.18 2.39
N ASN A 83 -17.73 -8.34 1.08
CA ASN A 83 -16.46 -8.65 0.45
C ASN A 83 -15.48 -7.49 0.66
N ALA A 84 -14.68 -7.56 1.71
CA ALA A 84 -13.55 -6.67 1.93
C ALA A 84 -12.37 -7.21 1.13
N GLN A 85 -12.33 -6.91 -0.17
CA GLN A 85 -11.14 -7.06 -0.99
C GLN A 85 -10.11 -6.05 -0.49
N GLU A 86 -9.03 -6.51 0.14
CA GLU A 86 -7.89 -5.68 0.50
C GLU A 86 -7.23 -5.12 -0.77
N VAL A 87 -7.48 -3.84 -1.04
CA VAL A 87 -6.90 -3.08 -2.15
C VAL A 87 -5.47 -2.66 -1.76
N PHE A 88 -4.52 -3.60 -1.82
CA PHE A 88 -3.08 -3.31 -1.64
C PHE A 88 -2.26 -3.53 -2.92
N ALA A 89 -2.89 -3.45 -4.08
CA ALA A 89 -2.21 -3.59 -5.37
C ALA A 89 -2.72 -2.60 -6.43
N SER A 90 -3.07 -1.37 -6.06
CA SER A 90 -3.25 -0.33 -7.07
C SER A 90 -1.89 -0.02 -7.68
N SER A 91 -1.74 -0.37 -8.96
CA SER A 91 -0.59 0.04 -9.75
C SER A 91 -0.47 1.56 -9.68
N LEU A 92 0.64 2.06 -9.14
CA LEU A 92 0.98 3.50 -9.10
C LEU A 92 0.92 4.16 -10.48
N CYS A 93 1.00 3.36 -11.55
CA CYS A 93 0.90 3.80 -12.93
C CYS A 93 -0.12 2.97 -13.71
N THR A 94 -1.13 3.62 -14.31
CA THR A 94 -2.07 3.00 -15.27
C THR A 94 -1.43 2.82 -16.66
N ALA A 95 -0.25 3.41 -16.90
CA ALA A 95 0.50 3.22 -18.13
C ALA A 95 0.94 1.74 -18.26
N LYS A 96 0.43 1.08 -19.32
CA LYS A 96 0.70 -0.32 -19.63
C LYS A 96 2.21 -0.60 -19.63
N GLY A 97 2.70 -1.31 -18.61
CA GLY A 97 4.10 -1.76 -18.51
C GLY A 97 5.06 -0.90 -17.68
N ALA A 98 4.60 0.15 -16.98
CA ALA A 98 5.43 0.84 -15.99
C ALA A 98 5.09 0.34 -14.57
N SER A 99 6.00 -0.43 -13.96
CA SER A 99 5.85 -0.89 -12.57
C SER A 99 6.85 -0.17 -11.67
N VAL A 100 6.35 0.53 -10.66
CA VAL A 100 7.17 1.08 -9.58
C VAL A 100 7.07 0.14 -8.40
N GLN A 101 8.20 -0.42 -7.97
CA GLN A 101 8.28 -1.18 -6.73
C GLN A 101 8.94 -0.28 -5.69
N ALA A 102 8.14 0.18 -4.74
CA ALA A 102 8.63 0.92 -3.60
C ALA A 102 9.09 -0.09 -2.53
N PHE A 103 10.37 -0.04 -2.19
CA PHE A 103 10.93 -0.81 -1.09
C PHE A 103 11.36 0.16 -0.01
N THR A 104 10.80 0.00 1.20
CA THR A 104 11.41 0.56 2.41
C THR A 104 12.50 -0.42 2.84
N THR A 105 13.76 -0.09 2.56
CA THR A 105 14.94 -0.80 3.11
C THR A 105 15.30 -0.16 4.44
N ARG A 106 15.77 -0.90 5.46
CA ARG A 106 17.00 -1.71 5.47
C ARG A 106 16.82 -3.21 5.27
#